data_AF-A0A2R7Y0H3-F1
#
_entry.id   AF-A0A2R7Y0H3-F1
#
_cell.length_a   1.000
_cell.length_b   1.000
_cell.length_c   1.000
_cell.angle_alpha   90.00
_cell.angle_beta   90.00
_cell.angle_gamma   90.00
#
_symmetry.space_group_name_H-M   'P 1'
#
loop_
_entity.id
_entity.type
_entity.pdbx_description
1 polymer ?
#
loop_
_entity_poly.entity_id
_entity_poly.type
_entity_poly.pdbx_seq_one_letter_code
_entity_poly.pdbx_strand_id
1 'polypeptide(L)'
;YRKIYEVLTIENKLPSPYQIYILQNHEVENVRQTVFGFAIPPDKLWFRNMPPDYITFAHELIHLIEKDRSIEEVYGYNLASFIVLLAKHNIKPKVNPLRIFDVDEIRILKAIEEVYRYKFDSVDDFFVFKGVIPSYMRVEETEKGIVFVRDPAVDQKTVVILTISELIAGAEYEHYMFQVLLKLLDSL
;
A
#
# COMPACT_ATOMS: atom_id res chain seq x y z
N TYR A 1 8.56 5.76 14.30
CA TYR A 1 7.55 6.83 14.47
C TYR A 1 7.87 8.10 13.70
N ARG A 2 8.86 8.93 14.09
CA ARG A 2 9.15 10.21 13.41
C ARG A 2 9.29 10.09 11.89
N LYS A 3 10.13 9.18 11.39
CA LYS A 3 10.34 8.98 9.94
C LYS A 3 9.07 8.55 9.20
N ILE A 4 8.24 7.71 9.82
CA ILE A 4 6.94 7.29 9.28
C ILE A 4 6.04 8.52 9.11
N TYR A 5 5.94 9.33 10.15
CA TYR A 5 5.17 10.57 10.12
C TYR A 5 5.72 11.54 9.05
N GLU A 6 7.04 11.71 8.94
CA GLU A 6 7.69 12.57 7.94
C GLU A 6 7.43 12.13 6.49
N VAL A 7 7.24 10.83 6.23
CA VAL A 7 6.82 10.31 4.93
C VAL A 7 5.34 10.61 4.69
N LEU A 8 4.47 10.32 5.66
CA LEU A 8 3.02 10.51 5.49
C LEU A 8 2.57 11.98 5.47
N THR A 9 3.34 12.88 6.08
CA THR A 9 3.05 14.33 6.07
C THR A 9 3.50 15.04 4.79
N ILE A 10 4.15 14.33 3.84
CA ILE A 10 4.47 14.89 2.52
C ILE A 10 3.19 15.49 1.90
N GLU A 11 3.34 16.66 1.25
CA GLU A 11 2.24 17.49 0.75
C GLU A 11 1.30 18.02 1.85
N ASN A 12 1.78 18.10 3.11
CA ASN A 12 1.02 18.54 4.29
C ASN A 12 -0.27 17.73 4.51
N LYS A 13 -0.25 16.44 4.16
CA LYS A 13 -1.41 15.55 4.17
C LYS A 13 -1.85 15.10 5.57
N LEU A 14 -0.97 15.24 6.58
CA LEU A 14 -1.28 14.96 7.98
C LEU A 14 -1.37 16.25 8.81
N PRO A 15 -2.26 16.33 9.82
CA PRO A 15 -2.22 17.39 10.81
C PRO A 15 -0.90 17.36 11.59
N SER A 16 -0.46 18.50 12.11
CA SER A 16 0.77 18.61 12.92
C SER A 16 0.79 17.56 14.04
N PRO A 17 1.95 16.99 14.44
CA PRO A 17 2.00 16.00 15.52
C PRO A 17 1.42 16.53 16.83
N TYR A 18 1.50 17.85 17.05
CA TYR A 18 0.94 18.52 18.24
C TYR A 18 -0.58 18.69 18.19
N GLN A 19 -1.20 18.51 17.02
CA GLN A 19 -2.64 18.54 16.83
C GLN A 19 -3.26 17.14 16.92
N ILE A 20 -2.45 16.08 16.80
CA ILE A 20 -2.94 14.70 16.91
C ILE A 20 -3.15 14.35 18.39
N TYR A 21 -4.40 14.03 18.74
CA TYR A 21 -4.76 13.57 20.08
C TYR A 21 -4.72 12.04 20.16
N ILE A 22 -3.92 11.52 21.09
CA ILE A 22 -3.88 10.08 21.37
C ILE A 22 -4.84 9.77 22.51
N LEU A 23 -5.98 9.16 22.17
CA LEU A 23 -6.98 8.66 23.10
C LEU A 23 -6.34 7.65 24.06
N GLN A 24 -6.63 7.79 25.34
CA GLN A 24 -6.26 6.86 26.40
C GLN A 24 -7.26 5.71 26.48
N ASN A 25 -6.82 4.58 27.04
CA ASN A 25 -7.67 3.38 27.15
C ASN A 25 -8.96 3.59 27.94
N HIS A 26 -9.01 4.55 28.86
CA HIS A 26 -10.22 4.86 29.63
C HIS A 26 -11.20 5.76 28.86
N GLU A 27 -10.77 6.38 27.76
CA GLU A 27 -11.62 7.23 26.91
C GLU A 27 -12.39 6.43 25.85
N VAL A 28 -12.15 5.11 25.79
CA VAL A 28 -12.72 4.22 24.78
C VAL A 28 -13.36 3.01 25.46
N GLU A 29 -14.58 2.70 25.07
CA GLU A 29 -15.35 1.58 25.63
C GLU A 29 -15.65 0.54 24.56
N ASN A 30 -15.83 -0.72 24.97
CA ASN A 30 -16.30 -1.83 24.11
C ASN A 30 -15.45 -2.11 22.86
N VAL A 31 -14.14 -1.77 22.89
CA VAL A 31 -13.23 -2.08 21.79
C VAL A 31 -13.02 -3.60 21.69
N ARG A 32 -13.29 -4.17 20.50
CA ARG A 32 -13.13 -5.62 20.26
C ARG A 32 -11.69 -6.06 20.46
N GLN A 33 -11.50 -7.28 20.97
CA GLN A 33 -10.17 -7.87 21.19
C GLN A 33 -9.32 -8.04 19.92
N THR A 34 -9.87 -7.89 18.72
CA THR A 34 -9.10 -7.93 17.47
C THR A 34 -8.59 -6.56 17.00
N VAL A 35 -9.01 -5.45 17.62
CA VAL A 35 -8.67 -4.07 17.21
C VAL A 35 -7.42 -3.56 17.93
N PHE A 36 -6.31 -3.38 17.20
CA PHE A 36 -5.03 -2.93 17.74
C PHE A 36 -4.83 -1.41 17.72
N GLY A 37 -5.59 -0.72 16.87
CA GLY A 37 -5.70 0.73 16.80
C GLY A 37 -6.98 1.12 16.08
N PHE A 38 -7.33 2.40 16.16
CA PHE A 38 -8.28 3.02 15.25
C PHE A 38 -8.02 4.52 15.19
N ALA A 39 -8.46 5.14 14.10
CA ALA A 39 -8.46 6.58 13.94
C ALA A 39 -9.88 7.15 13.94
N ILE A 40 -10.04 8.33 14.52
CA ILE A 40 -11.22 9.17 14.35
C ILE A 40 -10.74 10.46 13.68
N PRO A 41 -10.93 10.59 12.35
CA PRO A 41 -10.58 11.81 11.64
C PRO A 41 -11.24 13.04 12.26
N PRO A 42 -10.56 14.21 12.24
CA PRO A 42 -9.33 14.48 11.50
C PRO A 42 -8.03 14.21 12.26
N ASP A 43 -8.07 14.00 13.57
CA ASP A 43 -6.89 14.18 14.42
C ASP A 43 -6.80 13.26 15.65
N LYS A 44 -7.71 12.31 15.83
CA LYS A 44 -7.70 11.40 16.99
C LYS A 44 -7.22 10.02 16.60
N LEU A 45 -6.33 9.46 17.39
CA LEU A 45 -5.87 8.08 17.26
C LEU A 45 -6.04 7.37 18.60
N TRP A 46 -6.36 6.09 18.56
CA TRP A 46 -6.26 5.20 19.70
C TRP A 46 -5.38 4.01 19.34
N PHE A 47 -4.58 3.56 20.30
CA PHE A 47 -3.78 2.36 20.17
C PHE A 47 -3.95 1.50 21.42
N ARG A 48 -4.10 0.19 21.22
CA ARG A 48 -4.17 -0.76 22.34
C ARG A 48 -2.89 -0.77 23.15
N ASN A 49 -1.77 -0.79 22.46
CA ASN A 49 -0.43 -0.85 23.04
C ASN A 49 0.25 0.50 22.84
N MET A 50 0.95 0.98 23.87
CA MET A 50 1.73 2.20 23.83
C MET A 50 3.18 1.89 24.20
N PRO A 51 4.14 2.02 23.26
CA PRO A 51 3.94 2.44 21.87
C PRO A 51 3.32 1.32 21.00
N PRO A 52 2.55 1.67 19.95
CA PRO A 52 2.03 0.70 18.97
C PRO A 52 3.17 0.15 18.10
N ASP A 53 3.00 -1.00 17.45
CA ASP A 53 3.94 -1.42 16.42
C ASP A 53 3.98 -0.42 15.25
N TYR A 54 5.07 -0.42 14.49
CA TYR A 54 5.28 0.57 13.44
C TYR A 54 4.25 0.49 12.30
N ILE A 55 3.74 -0.70 12.00
CA ILE A 55 2.77 -0.90 10.91
C ILE A 55 1.41 -0.39 11.38
N THR A 56 0.94 -0.78 12.56
CA THR A 56 -0.29 -0.23 13.17
C THR A 56 -0.20 1.29 13.28
N PHE A 57 0.94 1.84 13.70
CA PHE A 57 1.12 3.30 13.74
C PHE A 57 0.96 3.95 12.36
N ALA A 58 1.57 3.38 11.32
CA ALA A 58 1.44 3.90 9.95
C ALA A 58 0.00 3.75 9.43
N HIS A 59 -0.62 2.60 9.67
CA HIS A 59 -2.00 2.29 9.30
C HIS A 59 -2.98 3.32 9.87
N GLU A 60 -2.92 3.59 11.18
CA GLU A 60 -3.84 4.55 11.80
C GLU A 60 -3.57 6.00 11.35
N LEU A 61 -2.33 6.37 11.07
CA LEU A 61 -2.04 7.67 10.47
C LEU A 61 -2.62 7.80 9.06
N ILE A 62 -2.61 6.74 8.26
CA ILE A 62 -3.19 6.75 6.91
C ILE A 62 -4.69 7.07 6.97
N HIS A 63 -5.42 6.62 8.00
CA HIS A 63 -6.83 6.96 8.19
C HIS A 63 -7.10 8.46 8.38
N LEU A 64 -6.15 9.22 8.94
CA LEU A 64 -6.29 10.67 9.09
C LEU A 64 -6.14 11.45 7.77
N ILE A 65 -5.58 10.82 6.73
CA ILE A 65 -5.37 11.47 5.42
C ILE A 65 -6.61 11.34 4.54
N GLU A 66 -7.02 12.45 3.93
CA GLU A 66 -8.10 12.50 2.94
C GLU A 66 -7.72 11.69 1.68
N LYS A 67 -8.60 10.74 1.33
CA LYS A 67 -8.43 9.76 0.25
C LYS A 67 -9.78 9.16 -0.16
N ASP A 68 -9.79 8.30 -1.18
CA ASP A 68 -10.98 7.57 -1.62
C ASP A 68 -11.48 6.61 -0.53
N ARG A 69 -12.64 6.95 0.07
CA ARG A 69 -13.26 6.19 1.16
C ARG A 69 -13.77 4.82 0.74
N SER A 70 -14.03 4.60 -0.56
CA SER A 70 -14.52 3.30 -1.04
C SER A 70 -13.50 2.17 -0.90
N ILE A 71 -12.22 2.52 -0.76
CA ILE A 71 -11.08 1.60 -0.66
C ILE A 71 -10.18 1.97 0.54
N GLU A 72 -10.76 2.57 1.59
CA GLU A 72 -9.99 3.11 2.73
C GLU A 72 -9.05 2.07 3.38
N GLU A 73 -9.56 0.87 3.62
CA GLU A 73 -8.77 -0.24 4.21
C GLU A 73 -7.71 -0.77 3.25
N VAL A 74 -7.89 -0.63 1.94
CA VAL A 74 -6.85 -0.98 0.95
C VAL A 74 -5.65 -0.06 1.14
N TYR A 75 -5.86 1.23 1.37
CA TYR A 75 -4.78 2.15 1.72
C TYR A 75 -4.11 1.74 3.04
N GLY A 76 -4.90 1.53 4.10
CA GLY A 76 -4.40 1.19 5.43
C GLY A 76 -3.57 -0.10 5.43
N TYR A 77 -4.14 -1.21 4.98
CA TYR A 77 -3.49 -2.51 5.02
C TYR A 77 -2.28 -2.62 4.10
N ASN A 78 -2.36 -2.08 2.87
CA ASN A 78 -1.28 -2.25 1.92
C ASN A 78 -0.19 -1.19 2.11
N LEU A 79 -0.53 0.09 2.25
CA LEU A 79 0.50 1.13 2.28
C LEU A 79 1.23 1.21 3.62
N ALA A 80 0.64 0.79 4.75
CA ALA A 80 1.31 0.87 6.05
C ALA A 80 2.70 0.21 6.03
N SER A 81 2.80 -1.01 5.48
CA SER A 81 4.07 -1.71 5.28
C SER A 81 5.04 -0.92 4.39
N PHE A 82 4.55 -0.38 3.27
CA PHE A 82 5.38 0.41 2.36
C PHE A 82 5.92 1.70 2.98
N ILE A 83 5.09 2.43 3.74
CA ILE A 83 5.52 3.61 4.49
C ILE A 83 6.62 3.24 5.50
N VAL A 84 6.45 2.12 6.21
CA VAL A 84 7.45 1.62 7.15
C VAL A 84 8.75 1.26 6.42
N LEU A 85 8.69 0.64 5.24
CA LEU A 85 9.87 0.36 4.41
C LEU A 85 10.58 1.64 3.99
N LEU A 86 9.88 2.64 3.45
CA LEU A 86 10.44 3.95 3.11
C LEU A 86 11.16 4.58 4.31
N ALA A 87 10.51 4.57 5.48
CA ALA A 87 11.06 5.09 6.72
C ALA A 87 12.31 4.32 7.20
N LYS A 88 12.33 2.98 7.08
CA LYS A 88 13.48 2.13 7.40
C LYS A 88 14.68 2.44 6.52
N HIS A 89 14.46 2.68 5.23
CA HIS A 89 15.50 3.02 4.25
C HIS A 89 15.88 4.50 4.23
N ASN A 90 15.29 5.35 5.08
CA ASN A 90 15.48 6.81 5.09
C ASN A 90 15.12 7.48 3.76
N ILE A 91 14.12 6.94 3.04
CA ILE A 91 13.67 7.48 1.78
C ILE A 91 12.49 8.40 2.03
N LYS A 92 12.61 9.64 1.56
CA LYS A 92 11.52 10.62 1.52
C LYS A 92 11.11 10.83 0.05
N PRO A 93 9.99 10.27 -0.40
CA PRO A 93 9.56 10.44 -1.79
C PRO A 93 9.19 11.91 -2.07
N LYS A 94 9.11 12.26 -3.36
CA LYS A 94 8.75 13.62 -3.80
C LYS A 94 7.27 13.92 -3.62
N VAL A 95 6.44 12.90 -3.77
CA VAL A 95 4.97 12.95 -3.64
C VAL A 95 4.53 12.08 -2.48
N ASN A 96 3.31 12.30 -1.97
CA ASN A 96 2.79 11.47 -0.90
C ASN A 96 2.57 10.02 -1.41
N PRO A 97 3.04 8.97 -0.70
CA PRO A 97 2.91 7.59 -1.16
C PRO A 97 1.47 7.10 -1.39
N LEU A 98 0.46 7.76 -0.80
CA LEU A 98 -0.94 7.42 -1.07
C LEU A 98 -1.31 7.65 -2.53
N ARG A 99 -0.62 8.53 -3.25
CA ARG A 99 -0.84 8.77 -4.69
C ARG A 99 -0.39 7.59 -5.57
N ILE A 100 0.24 6.55 -5.02
CA ILE A 100 0.73 5.43 -5.81
C ILE A 100 -0.42 4.69 -6.54
N PHE A 101 -1.64 4.73 -6.02
CA PHE A 101 -2.82 4.16 -6.67
C PHE A 101 -3.40 5.02 -7.81
N ASP A 102 -2.87 6.22 -8.04
CA ASP A 102 -3.29 7.12 -9.13
C ASP A 102 -2.61 6.77 -10.47
N VAL A 103 -1.73 5.76 -10.50
CA VAL A 103 -1.05 5.30 -11.73
C VAL A 103 -1.96 4.42 -12.59
N ASP A 104 -1.60 4.28 -13.86
CA ASP A 104 -2.20 3.30 -14.77
C ASP A 104 -1.30 2.06 -14.92
N GLU A 105 -1.86 0.99 -15.49
CA GLU A 105 -1.15 -0.28 -15.69
C GLU A 105 0.08 -0.13 -16.61
N ILE A 106 0.00 0.77 -17.60
CA ILE A 106 1.10 1.02 -18.54
C ILE A 106 2.31 1.59 -17.80
N ARG A 107 2.10 2.51 -16.86
CA ARG A 107 3.16 3.05 -16.00
C ARG A 107 3.74 1.98 -15.10
N ILE A 108 2.92 1.09 -14.54
CA ILE A 108 3.38 -0.03 -13.72
C ILE A 108 4.30 -0.94 -14.54
N LEU A 109 3.83 -1.40 -15.71
CA LEU A 109 4.61 -2.25 -16.59
C LEU A 109 5.94 -1.60 -16.97
N LYS A 110 5.91 -0.33 -17.38
CA LYS A 110 7.13 0.42 -17.73
C LYS A 110 8.11 0.52 -16.55
N ALA A 111 7.61 0.72 -15.31
CA ALA A 111 8.46 0.74 -14.13
C ALA A 111 9.11 -0.63 -13.86
N ILE A 112 8.34 -1.71 -14.00
CA ILE A 112 8.81 -3.10 -13.90
C ILE A 112 9.92 -3.34 -14.91
N GLU A 113 9.66 -3.09 -16.20
CA GLU A 113 10.63 -3.36 -17.27
C GLU A 113 11.95 -2.60 -17.09
N GLU A 114 11.87 -1.34 -16.64
CA GLU A 114 13.07 -0.53 -16.43
C GLU A 114 13.89 -1.00 -15.23
N VAL A 115 13.26 -1.50 -14.16
CA VAL A 115 13.97 -2.04 -12.99
C VAL A 115 14.54 -3.43 -13.29
N TYR A 116 13.70 -4.32 -13.82
CA TYR A 116 14.06 -5.71 -14.12
C TYR A 116 14.93 -5.86 -15.37
N ARG A 117 15.04 -4.81 -16.20
CA ARG A 117 15.78 -4.81 -17.48
C ARG A 117 15.32 -5.92 -18.43
N TYR A 118 14.03 -6.22 -18.38
CA TYR A 118 13.39 -7.26 -19.17
C TYR A 118 12.06 -6.74 -19.71
N LYS A 119 11.68 -7.17 -20.92
CA LYS A 119 10.43 -6.79 -21.57
C LYS A 119 9.35 -7.81 -21.25
N PHE A 120 8.21 -7.32 -20.78
CA PHE A 120 7.06 -8.15 -20.44
C PHE A 120 5.88 -7.73 -21.29
N ASP A 121 5.07 -8.69 -21.73
CA ASP A 121 3.91 -8.38 -22.57
C ASP A 121 2.79 -7.68 -21.79
N SER A 122 2.72 -7.93 -20.48
CA SER A 122 1.75 -7.36 -19.56
C SER A 122 2.23 -7.45 -18.12
N VAL A 123 1.51 -6.82 -17.19
CA VAL A 123 1.73 -7.01 -15.75
C VAL A 123 1.44 -8.47 -15.34
N ASP A 124 0.53 -9.15 -16.02
CA ASP A 124 0.19 -10.54 -15.73
C ASP A 124 1.35 -11.47 -16.09
N ASP A 125 2.00 -11.23 -17.24
CA ASP A 125 3.21 -11.95 -17.67
C ASP A 125 4.35 -11.76 -16.66
N PHE A 126 4.50 -10.55 -16.10
CA PHE A 126 5.43 -10.33 -15.00
C PHE A 126 5.12 -11.20 -13.78
N PHE A 127 3.86 -11.29 -13.34
CA PHE A 127 3.51 -12.13 -12.18
C PHE A 127 3.68 -13.62 -12.46
N VAL A 128 3.38 -14.09 -13.67
CA VAL A 128 3.68 -15.46 -14.10
C VAL A 128 5.18 -15.74 -14.03
N PHE A 129 6.01 -14.82 -14.53
CA PHE A 129 7.48 -14.91 -14.41
C PHE A 129 7.94 -14.97 -12.94
N LYS A 130 7.26 -14.25 -12.03
CA LYS A 130 7.52 -14.30 -10.59
C LYS A 130 6.98 -15.55 -9.90
N GLY A 131 6.16 -16.36 -10.58
CA GLY A 131 5.47 -17.51 -9.98
C GLY A 131 4.38 -17.08 -8.99
N VAL A 132 3.82 -15.89 -9.14
CA VAL A 132 2.74 -15.33 -8.31
C VAL A 132 1.45 -15.33 -9.12
N ILE A 133 0.34 -15.70 -8.49
CA ILE A 133 -1.00 -15.63 -9.10
C ILE A 133 -1.77 -14.54 -8.36
N PRO A 134 -1.88 -13.33 -8.95
CA PRO A 134 -2.63 -12.24 -8.34
C PRO A 134 -4.10 -12.61 -8.14
N SER A 135 -4.72 -12.03 -7.11
CA SER A 135 -6.13 -12.29 -6.76
C SER A 135 -7.16 -11.83 -7.80
N TYR A 136 -6.76 -11.00 -8.77
CA TYR A 136 -7.61 -10.63 -9.91
C TYR A 136 -7.54 -11.63 -11.08
N MET A 137 -6.73 -12.69 -10.96
CA MET A 137 -6.66 -13.76 -11.93
C MET A 137 -7.45 -14.98 -11.45
N ARG A 138 -8.03 -15.71 -12.39
CA ARG A 138 -8.69 -16.99 -12.16
C ARG A 138 -8.05 -18.09 -13.00
N VAL A 139 -8.17 -19.31 -12.49
CA VAL A 139 -7.75 -20.52 -13.18
C VAL A 139 -8.82 -20.91 -14.19
N GLU A 140 -8.41 -21.13 -15.43
CA GLU A 140 -9.22 -21.76 -16.46
C GLU A 140 -8.54 -23.02 -16.97
N GLU A 141 -9.34 -24.07 -17.18
CA GLU A 141 -8.88 -25.30 -17.81
C GLU A 141 -9.14 -25.22 -19.32
N THR A 142 -8.10 -25.45 -20.11
CA THR A 142 -8.15 -25.48 -21.57
C THR A 142 -7.69 -26.83 -22.07
N GLU A 143 -7.92 -27.13 -23.36
CA GLU A 143 -7.39 -28.33 -24.02
C GLU A 143 -5.85 -28.45 -23.93
N LYS A 144 -5.15 -27.32 -23.67
CA LYS A 144 -3.69 -27.25 -23.53
C LYS A 144 -3.21 -27.29 -22.07
N GLY A 145 -4.13 -27.46 -21.12
CA GLY A 145 -3.87 -27.45 -19.68
C GLY A 145 -4.43 -26.20 -18.97
N ILE A 146 -3.90 -25.94 -17.78
CA ILE A 146 -4.31 -24.83 -16.92
C ILE A 146 -3.70 -23.51 -17.42
N VAL A 147 -4.55 -22.49 -17.58
CA VAL A 147 -4.13 -21.11 -17.85
C VAL A 147 -4.66 -20.17 -16.77
N PHE A 148 -3.96 -19.07 -16.55
CA PHE A 148 -4.41 -18.00 -15.68
C PHE A 148 -4.89 -16.84 -16.55
N VAL A 149 -6.12 -16.41 -16.34
CA VAL A 149 -6.71 -15.28 -17.05
C VAL A 149 -7.28 -14.27 -16.06
N ARG A 150 -7.38 -13.01 -16.47
CA ARG A 150 -8.07 -11.99 -15.67
C ARG A 150 -9.52 -12.40 -15.45
N ASP A 151 -10.02 -12.21 -14.24
CA ASP A 151 -11.44 -12.33 -13.96
C ASP A 151 -12.18 -11.15 -14.64
N PRO A 152 -13.09 -11.39 -15.60
CA PRO A 152 -13.82 -10.32 -16.28
C PRO A 152 -14.73 -9.50 -15.35
N ALA A 153 -15.01 -9.98 -14.13
CA ALA A 153 -15.74 -9.23 -13.13
C ALA A 153 -14.90 -8.15 -12.43
N VAL A 154 -13.57 -8.18 -12.60
CA VAL A 154 -12.65 -7.24 -11.96
C VAL A 154 -12.37 -6.07 -12.90
N ASP A 155 -12.68 -4.86 -12.45
CA ASP A 155 -12.42 -3.64 -13.22
C ASP A 155 -10.92 -3.26 -13.22
N GLN A 156 -10.54 -2.41 -14.18
CA GLN A 156 -9.15 -2.00 -14.38
C GLN A 156 -8.54 -1.27 -13.18
N LYS A 157 -9.32 -0.47 -12.43
CA LYS A 157 -8.82 0.23 -11.24
C LYS A 157 -8.48 -0.80 -10.16
N THR A 158 -9.33 -1.81 -9.99
CA THR A 158 -9.07 -2.91 -9.06
C THR A 158 -7.82 -3.72 -9.45
N VAL A 159 -7.59 -3.98 -10.75
CA VAL A 159 -6.35 -4.63 -11.23
C VAL A 159 -5.10 -3.82 -10.84
N VAL A 160 -5.12 -2.50 -11.06
CA VAL A 160 -4.02 -1.59 -10.68
C VAL A 160 -3.75 -1.63 -9.18
N ILE A 161 -4.80 -1.50 -8.38
CA ILE A 161 -4.71 -1.53 -6.91
C ILE A 161 -4.07 -2.84 -6.45
N LEU A 162 -4.60 -3.98 -6.91
CA LEU A 162 -4.10 -5.29 -6.49
C LEU A 162 -2.68 -5.53 -6.97
N THR A 163 -2.33 -5.10 -8.18
CA THR A 163 -0.94 -5.14 -8.68
C THR A 163 0.01 -4.39 -7.75
N ILE A 164 -0.34 -3.16 -7.35
CA ILE A 164 0.50 -2.37 -6.44
C ILE A 164 0.58 -3.02 -5.06
N SER A 165 -0.53 -3.55 -4.55
CA SER A 165 -0.56 -4.28 -3.29
C SER A 165 0.36 -5.49 -3.29
N GLU A 166 0.37 -6.29 -4.36
CA GLU A 166 1.29 -7.42 -4.52
C GLU A 166 2.75 -6.96 -4.59
N LEU A 167 3.04 -5.86 -5.31
CA LEU A 167 4.38 -5.27 -5.35
C LEU A 167 4.83 -4.80 -3.95
N ILE A 168 3.94 -4.22 -3.15
CA ILE A 168 4.23 -3.82 -1.77
C ILE A 168 4.50 -5.03 -0.88
N ALA A 169 3.66 -6.06 -0.95
CA ALA A 169 3.86 -7.29 -0.19
C ALA A 169 5.20 -7.95 -0.54
N GLY A 170 5.53 -8.01 -1.83
CA GLY A 170 6.80 -8.56 -2.30
C GLY A 170 8.02 -7.69 -1.99
N ALA A 171 7.86 -6.36 -1.90
CA ALA A 171 8.95 -5.41 -1.59
C ALA A 171 9.56 -5.61 -0.19
N GLU A 172 8.86 -6.29 0.73
CA GLU A 172 9.43 -6.68 2.02
C GLU A 172 10.54 -7.72 1.90
N TYR A 173 10.54 -8.52 0.82
CA TYR A 173 11.43 -9.66 0.62
C TYR A 173 12.31 -9.53 -0.63
N GLU A 174 11.90 -8.72 -1.59
CA GLU A 174 12.50 -8.64 -2.92
C GLU A 174 12.82 -7.19 -3.28
N HIS A 175 14.12 -6.90 -3.47
CA HIS A 175 14.61 -5.55 -3.62
C HIS A 175 14.14 -4.88 -4.92
N TYR A 176 13.98 -5.61 -6.02
CA TYR A 176 13.53 -5.03 -7.28
C TYR A 176 12.07 -4.58 -7.23
N MET A 177 11.17 -5.30 -6.56
CA MET A 177 9.79 -4.84 -6.33
C MET A 177 9.77 -3.54 -5.52
N PHE A 178 10.63 -3.42 -4.50
CA PHE A 178 10.79 -2.14 -3.82
C PHE A 178 11.26 -1.03 -4.75
N GLN A 179 12.25 -1.29 -5.61
CA GLN A 179 12.71 -0.32 -6.61
C GLN A 179 11.63 0.06 -7.62
N VAL A 180 10.76 -0.88 -8.02
CA VAL A 180 9.60 -0.59 -8.89
C VAL A 180 8.68 0.42 -8.22
N LEU A 181 8.34 0.23 -6.95
CA LEU A 181 7.48 1.15 -6.20
C LEU A 181 8.11 2.55 -6.07
N LEU A 182 9.42 2.63 -5.78
CA LEU A 182 10.14 3.90 -5.75
C LEU A 182 10.07 4.61 -7.10
N LYS A 183 10.29 3.86 -8.17
CA LYS A 183 10.25 4.38 -9.53
C LYS A 183 8.85 4.86 -9.95
N LEU A 184 7.80 4.20 -9.47
CA LEU A 184 6.43 4.65 -9.67
C LEU A 184 6.17 5.98 -8.96
N LEU A 185 6.59 6.11 -7.70
CA LEU A 185 6.50 7.38 -6.96
C LEU A 185 7.27 8.52 -7.63
N ASP A 186 8.45 8.24 -8.20
CA ASP A 186 9.24 9.26 -8.92
C ASP A 186 8.61 9.71 -10.25
N SER A 187 7.64 8.96 -10.77
CA SER A 187 6.93 9.26 -12.02
C SER A 187 5.62 10.05 -11.85
N LEU A 188 5.23 10.33 -10.60
CA LEU A 188 4.00 11.03 -10.19
C LEU A 188 4.26 12.51 -9.82
#